data_AF-A0A2E1PDM9-F1
#
_entry.id   AF-A0A2E1PDM9-F1
#
_cell.length_a   1.000
_cell.length_b   1.000
_cell.length_c   1.000
_cell.angle_alpha   90.00
_cell.angle_beta   90.00
_cell.angle_gamma   90.00
#
_symmetry.space_group_name_H-M   'P 1'
#
loop_
_entity.id
_entity.type
_entity.pdbx_description
1 polymer ?
#
loop_
_entity_poly.entity_id
_entity_poly.type
_entity_poly.pdbx_seq_one_letter_code
_entity_poly.pdbx_strand_id
1 'polypeptide(L)'
;MEILKSNRDIKDKFELESLMAAHLIRLRGYGSLPYDCACNNTHKVNDKDIQCIASAKPIKALLRCPNNFYTMVRIEGFFKKKVISEYGYHAKLLDEA
;
A
#
# COMPACT_ATOMS: atom_id res chain seq x y z
N MET A 1 2.06 11.45 1.14
CA MET A 1 1.38 10.47 0.28
C MET A 1 0.71 11.19 -0.88
N GLU A 2 0.98 10.75 -2.10
CA GLU A 2 0.33 11.22 -3.33
C GLU A 2 -1.02 10.49 -3.54
N ILE A 3 -2.07 11.18 -3.99
CA ILE A 3 -3.35 10.55 -4.36
C ILE A 3 -3.50 10.55 -5.87
N LEU A 4 -3.42 9.36 -6.47
CA LEU A 4 -3.55 9.18 -7.92
C LEU A 4 -5.02 9.31 -8.34
N LYS A 5 -5.25 9.94 -9.49
CA LYS A 5 -6.59 10.31 -9.96
C LYS A 5 -7.01 9.64 -11.27
N SER A 6 -6.09 8.94 -11.95
CA SER A 6 -6.38 8.28 -13.21
C SER A 6 -5.82 6.85 -13.26
N ASN A 7 -6.43 5.99 -14.08
CA ASN A 7 -5.94 4.63 -14.33
C ASN A 7 -4.51 4.63 -14.90
N ARG A 8 -4.21 5.60 -15.76
CA ARG A 8 -2.89 5.75 -16.40
C ARG A 8 -1.81 5.97 -15.35
N ASP A 9 -1.99 6.92 -14.43
CA ASP A 9 -1.00 7.21 -13.40
C ASP A 9 -0.75 5.99 -12.49
N ILE A 10 -1.78 5.18 -12.25
CA ILE A 10 -1.67 3.94 -11.46
C ILE A 10 -0.82 2.91 -12.20
N LYS A 11 -1.07 2.69 -13.51
CA LYS A 11 -0.30 1.76 -14.34
C LYS A 11 1.16 2.19 -14.45
N ASP A 12 1.42 3.48 -14.70
CA ASP A 12 2.77 4.03 -14.78
C ASP A 12 3.54 3.77 -13.47
N LYS A 13 2.90 3.96 -12.30
CA LYS A 13 3.51 3.64 -11.00
C LYS A 13 3.74 2.14 -10.83
N PHE A 14 2.81 1.28 -11.25
CA PHE A 14 2.96 -0.17 -11.12
C PHE A 14 4.12 -0.72 -11.94
N GLU A 15 4.33 -0.22 -13.15
CA GLU A 15 5.46 -0.56 -14.00
C GLU A 15 6.79 -0.13 -13.37
N LEU A 16 6.84 1.10 -12.85
CA LEU A 16 8.03 1.61 -12.14
C LEU A 16 8.37 0.80 -10.89
N GLU A 17 7.36 0.38 -10.13
CA GLU A 17 7.54 -0.35 -8.86
C GLU A 17 7.78 -1.86 -9.06
N SER A 18 7.50 -2.40 -10.25
CA SER A 18 7.62 -3.83 -10.56
C SER A 18 6.92 -4.71 -9.51
N LEU A 19 5.59 -4.60 -9.44
CA LEU A 19 4.77 -5.32 -8.46
C LEU A 19 5.04 -6.83 -8.46
N MET A 20 5.15 -7.37 -7.26
CA MET A 20 5.37 -8.78 -6.98
C MET A 20 4.24 -9.34 -6.11
N ALA A 21 4.19 -10.67 -5.98
CA ALA A 21 3.16 -11.33 -5.18
C ALA A 21 3.20 -10.91 -3.70
N ALA A 22 2.03 -10.74 -3.08
CA ALA A 22 1.90 -10.29 -1.69
C ALA A 22 2.63 -11.18 -0.67
N HIS A 23 2.69 -12.50 -0.91
CA HIS A 23 3.30 -13.46 0.03
C HIS A 23 4.81 -13.24 0.25
N LEU A 24 5.47 -12.46 -0.62
CA LEU A 24 6.89 -12.13 -0.50
C LEU A 24 7.16 -11.10 0.61
N ILE A 25 6.13 -10.40 1.11
CA ILE A 25 6.23 -9.53 2.28
C ILE A 25 5.35 -10.03 3.41
N ARG A 26 5.96 -10.36 4.56
CA ARG A 26 5.24 -10.84 5.75
C ARG A 26 5.00 -9.71 6.73
N LEU A 27 3.90 -8.96 6.54
CA LEU A 27 3.52 -7.82 7.39
C LEU A 27 3.34 -8.17 8.87
N ARG A 28 2.94 -9.41 9.19
CA ARG A 28 2.78 -9.87 10.58
C ARG A 28 4.07 -9.79 11.41
N GLY A 29 5.25 -9.87 10.78
CA GLY A 29 6.55 -9.75 11.46
C GLY A 29 6.99 -8.32 11.78
N TYR A 30 6.22 -7.31 11.34
CA TYR A 30 6.57 -5.90 11.52
C TYR A 30 5.85 -5.25 12.72
N GLY A 31 4.92 -5.95 13.35
CA GLY A 31 4.10 -5.40 14.44
C GLY A 31 2.94 -4.53 13.92
N SER A 32 2.16 -3.98 14.83
CA SER A 32 0.99 -3.14 14.51
C SER A 32 1.39 -1.73 14.13
N LEU A 33 2.13 -1.60 13.02
CA LEU A 33 2.63 -0.31 12.55
C LEU A 33 1.50 0.49 11.88
N PRO A 34 1.25 1.73 12.33
CA PRO A 34 0.27 2.61 11.70
C PRO A 34 0.79 3.15 10.36
N TYR A 35 -0.12 3.44 9.45
CA TYR A 35 0.13 4.13 8.18
C TYR A 35 -1.05 5.02 7.80
N ASP A 36 -0.76 6.09 7.07
CA ASP A 36 -1.78 6.99 6.53
C ASP A 36 -2.38 6.38 5.26
N CYS A 37 -3.66 6.07 5.24
CA CYS A 37 -4.32 5.52 4.07
C CYS A 37 -4.93 6.60 3.19
N ALA A 38 -4.98 6.35 1.89
CA ALA A 38 -5.61 7.22 0.90
C ALA A 38 -7.10 7.50 1.15
N CYS A 39 -7.77 6.77 2.05
CA CYS A 39 -9.12 7.10 2.52
C CYS A 39 -9.14 8.21 3.61
N ASN A 40 -8.02 8.89 3.87
CA ASN A 40 -7.83 9.91 4.92
C ASN A 40 -7.95 9.40 6.37
N ASN A 41 -7.80 8.10 6.58
CA ASN A 41 -7.75 7.50 7.92
C ASN A 41 -6.40 6.81 8.17
N THR A 42 -6.03 6.67 9.43
CA THR A 42 -4.88 5.86 9.83
C THR A 42 -5.32 4.42 10.07
N HIS A 43 -4.62 3.46 9.46
CA HIS A 43 -4.81 2.02 9.68
C HIS A 43 -3.52 1.37 10.13
N LYS A 44 -3.55 0.12 10.58
CA LYS A 44 -2.33 -0.67 10.82
C LYS A 44 -2.11 -1.66 9.69
N VAL A 45 -0.84 -1.87 9.33
CA VAL A 45 -0.45 -2.77 8.22
C VAL A 45 -0.89 -4.23 8.40
N ASN A 46 -1.23 -4.63 9.62
CA ASN A 46 -1.64 -5.99 9.99
C ASN A 46 -3.08 -6.06 10.55
N ASP A 47 -3.87 -4.99 10.42
CA ASP A 47 -5.27 -5.01 10.82
C ASP A 47 -6.05 -6.08 10.03
N LYS A 48 -7.04 -6.70 10.68
CA LYS A 48 -7.82 -7.81 10.09
C LYS A 48 -8.53 -7.41 8.80
N ASP A 49 -8.91 -6.15 8.70
CA ASP A 49 -9.68 -5.61 7.58
C ASP A 49 -8.79 -4.99 6.50
N ILE A 50 -7.46 -5.05 6.67
CA ILE A 50 -6.48 -4.60 5.67
C ILE A 50 -5.95 -5.80 4.90
N GLN A 51 -6.09 -5.74 3.57
CA GLN A 51 -5.62 -6.78 2.67
C GLN A 51 -4.31 -6.35 2.01
N CYS A 52 -3.30 -7.23 2.02
CA CYS A 52 -2.09 -7.04 1.23
C CYS A 52 -2.30 -7.65 -0.16
N ILE A 53 -2.28 -6.79 -1.18
CA ILE A 53 -2.62 -7.14 -2.56
C ILE A 53 -1.36 -7.47 -3.36
N ALA A 54 -0.30 -6.69 -3.16
CA ALA A 54 0.98 -6.88 -3.82
C ALA A 54 2.12 -6.42 -2.92
N SER A 55 3.34 -6.77 -3.31
CA SER A 55 4.58 -6.27 -2.71
C SER A 55 5.47 -5.65 -3.77
N ALA A 56 6.44 -4.82 -3.36
CA ALA A 56 7.44 -4.27 -4.26
C ALA A 56 8.77 -4.05 -3.51
N LYS A 57 9.85 -3.83 -4.24
CA LYS A 57 11.17 -3.57 -3.64
C LYS A 57 11.43 -2.05 -3.53
N PRO A 58 12.20 -1.60 -2.53
CA PRO A 58 12.60 -2.32 -1.32
C PRO A 58 11.49 -2.28 -0.25
N ILE A 59 11.06 -3.46 0.22
CA ILE A 59 10.11 -3.65 1.35
C ILE A 59 8.89 -2.72 1.27
N LYS A 60 8.17 -2.82 0.15
CA LYS A 60 6.90 -2.12 -0.06
C LYS A 60 5.74 -3.10 -0.10
N ALA A 61 4.57 -2.63 0.31
CA ALA A 61 3.32 -3.36 0.23
C ALA A 61 2.21 -2.47 -0.33
N LEU A 62 1.44 -3.02 -1.26
CA LEU A 62 0.19 -2.44 -1.71
C LEU A 62 -0.93 -2.98 -0.81
N LEU A 63 -1.53 -2.09 -0.02
CA LEU A 63 -2.58 -2.41 0.94
C LEU A 63 -3.93 -1.92 0.44
N ARG A 64 -4.98 -2.72 0.62
CA ARG A 64 -6.38 -2.32 0.40
C ARG A 64 -7.10 -2.23 1.73
N CYS A 65 -7.77 -1.11 1.97
CA CYS A 65 -8.61 -0.92 3.16
C CYS A 65 -10.11 -1.16 2.85
N PRO A 66 -10.96 -1.26 3.90
CA PRO A 66 -12.40 -1.51 3.75
C PRO A 66 -13.14 -0.42 2.96
N ASN A 67 -12.61 0.80 2.96
CA ASN A 67 -13.18 1.92 2.22
C ASN A 67 -12.87 1.86 0.70
N ASN A 68 -12.37 0.72 0.19
CA ASN A 68 -11.99 0.51 -1.20
C ASN A 68 -10.90 1.48 -1.70
N PHE A 69 -9.99 1.88 -0.81
CA PHE A 69 -8.77 2.57 -1.20
C PHE A 69 -7.58 1.62 -1.15
N TYR A 70 -6.69 1.81 -2.12
CA TYR A 70 -5.38 1.19 -2.16
C TYR A 70 -4.34 2.20 -1.70
N THR A 71 -3.32 1.73 -0.99
CA THR A 71 -2.20 2.56 -0.53
C THR A 71 -0.92 1.75 -0.63
N MET A 72 0.04 2.27 -1.39
CA MET A 72 1.40 1.76 -1.44
C MET A 72 2.15 2.30 -0.22
N VAL A 73 2.65 1.39 0.60
CA VAL A 73 3.44 1.73 1.79
C VAL A 73 4.84 1.15 1.68
N ARG A 74 5.83 1.91 2.14
CA ARG A 74 7.21 1.48 2.30
C ARG A 74 7.53 1.32 3.77
N ILE A 75 8.11 0.18 4.16
CA ILE A 75 8.54 -0.05 5.54
C ILE A 75 10.04 0.25 5.65
N GLU A 76 10.40 1.14 6.56
CA GLU A 76 11.78 1.55 6.80
C GLU A 76 12.18 1.35 8.27
N GLY A 77 13.50 1.25 8.50
CA GLY A 77 14.09 1.29 9.84
C GLY A 77 14.51 -0.08 10.36
N PHE A 78 15.77 -0.15 10.84
CA PHE A 78 16.36 -1.36 11.39
C PHE A 78 16.05 -1.52 12.90
N PHE A 79 16.17 -0.43 13.68
CA PHE A 79 15.89 -0.42 15.13
C PHE A 79 14.46 0.03 15.47
N LYS A 80 13.95 1.07 14.79
CA LYS A 80 12.57 1.54 14.93
C LYS A 80 11.92 1.49 13.55
N LYS A 81 11.05 0.52 13.35
CA LYS A 81 10.29 0.35 12.11
C LYS A 81 9.25 1.47 12.00
N LYS A 82 9.17 2.11 10.84
CA LYS A 82 8.14 3.08 10.48
C LYS A 82 7.56 2.73 9.11
N VAL A 83 6.34 3.17 8.86
CA VAL A 83 5.67 2.96 7.57
C VAL A 83 5.48 4.32 6.91
N ILE A 84 5.85 4.41 5.64
CA ILE A 84 5.73 5.61 4.83
C ILE A 84 4.71 5.32 3.74
N SER A 85 3.61 6.06 3.73
CA SER A 85 2.63 6.00 2.65
C SER A 85 3.11 6.82 1.46
N GLU A 86 3.46 6.14 0.37
CA GLU A 86 4.02 6.77 -0.83
C GLU A 86 2.91 7.36 -1.67
N TYR A 87 1.98 6.51 -2.12
CA TYR A 87 0.83 6.92 -2.91
C TYR A 87 -0.39 6.04 -2.61
N GLY A 88 -1.56 6.47 -3.05
CA GLY A 88 -2.76 5.64 -3.03
C GLY A 88 -3.85 6.16 -3.97
N TYR A 89 -4.91 5.37 -4.10
CA TYR A 89 -5.96 5.61 -5.09
C TYR A 89 -7.24 4.84 -4.72
N HIS A 90 -8.37 5.27 -5.26
CA HIS A 90 -9.64 4.58 -5.08
C HIS A 90 -9.77 3.41 -6.07
N ALA A 91 -10.31 2.26 -5.62
CA ALA A 91 -10.48 1.03 -6.40
C ALA A 91 -11.10 1.26 -7.78
N LYS A 92 -12.19 2.04 -7.82
CA LYS A 92 -12.92 2.42 -9.05
C LYS A 92 -12.04 2.84 -10.23
N LEU A 93 -10.88 3.46 -9.97
CA LEU A 93 -9.99 3.92 -11.04
C LEU A 93 -9.36 2.77 -11.83
N LEU A 94 -9.31 1.55 -11.27
CA LEU A 94 -8.88 0.34 -11.97
C LEU A 94 -10.04 -0.39 -12.66
N ASP A 95 -11.25 -0.28 -12.12
CA ASP A 95 -12.45 -0.94 -12.66
C ASP A 95 -13.03 -0.22 -13.88
N GLU A 96 -12.68 1.06 -14.09
CA GLU A 96 -13.09 1.89 -15.24
C GLU A 96 -12.24 1.65 -16.51
N ALA A 97 -11.37 0.63 -16.55
CA ALA A 97 -10.41 0.38 -17.64
C ALA A 97 -10.60 -0.94 -18.38
#